data_AF-A0A2A2TBT7-F1
#
_entry.id   AF-A0A2A2TBT7-F1
#
_cell.length_a   1.000
_cell.length_b   1.000
_cell.length_c   1.000
_cell.angle_alpha   90.00
_cell.angle_beta   90.00
_cell.angle_gamma   90.00
#
_symmetry.space_group_name_H-M   'P 1'
#
loop_
_entity.id
_entity.type
_entity.pdbx_description
1 polymer ?
#
loop_
_entity_poly.entity_id
_entity_poly.type
_entity_poly.pdbx_seq_one_letter_code
_entity_poly.pdbx_strand_id
1 'polypeptide(L)'
;MTFKRLVVILLTAITILLAGSSLIRSWQEPQFKSRLELYQTDMVLQASTWEPEENYQTARDAILGAKPAENATKEYEEAQKSAKVALAKTENSLKKLQEQPITTQPQTKLSQPNQKQLLLKSLKEQQKNLAEIDLRLGILQAQQQKTDLAIKAWDEVTQQNLINPDLQKTSRVLAGIWENPPRILPDAPEIAKANLKGWYQYVTLSQLYRLQQRDDALTALKTSQQNIAEQAVIKLAIVGIIPNLTLLIGFGLLIFLIVQRLLKGKQSIIAQNSELKWSTPWDAETTVLVFVGGFFLMAQIVVPLIIGLLPLPPATSNIRIQAGYVLLSYVLMAIGAVLVVYLAIKPFFPLPEGWFNFRLGGKWILWGFGGYCVALPIVLLVSLINQQIWQGQGGSNPLLELALEGQDSITLGIFFTTAAIAAPLFEEFLFRGFLLPSFTRYIPVWGSILLSALIFAIAHLSLSEILPLFSLGIVLGIVYTRSRNLLAPMLLHSIWNASTLLSLFVLGSSNN
;
A
#
# COMPACT_ATOMS: atom_id res chain seq x y z
N MET A 1 31.35 31.01 10.25
CA MET A 1 30.55 29.89 9.74
C MET A 1 31.27 29.31 8.52
N THR A 2 31.54 28.01 8.46
CA THR A 2 32.30 27.43 7.34
C THR A 2 31.44 27.35 6.07
N PHE A 3 32.06 27.42 4.88
CA PHE A 3 31.36 27.27 3.59
C PHE A 3 30.56 25.95 3.54
N LYS A 4 31.16 24.86 4.04
CA LYS A 4 30.49 23.55 4.18
C LYS A 4 29.18 23.65 4.99
N ARG A 5 29.19 24.34 6.13
CA ARG A 5 28.00 24.49 6.99
C ARG A 5 26.91 25.34 6.32
N LEU A 6 27.30 26.36 5.56
CA LEU A 6 26.34 27.14 4.76
C LEU A 6 25.65 26.27 3.69
N VAL A 7 26.43 25.45 2.98
CA VAL A 7 25.89 24.51 1.99
C VAL A 7 24.93 23.52 2.65
N VAL A 8 25.30 22.89 3.77
CA VAL A 8 24.44 21.93 4.47
C VAL A 8 23.11 22.57 4.90
N ILE A 9 23.12 23.81 5.40
CA ILE A 9 21.88 24.50 5.79
C ILE A 9 21.00 24.81 4.59
N LEU A 10 21.58 25.30 3.50
CA LEU A 10 20.83 25.57 2.27
C LEU A 10 20.17 24.28 1.74
N LEU A 11 20.93 23.19 1.67
CA LEU A 11 20.42 21.89 1.23
C LEU A 11 19.32 21.37 2.16
N THR A 12 19.47 21.54 3.48
CA THR A 12 18.47 21.14 4.46
C THR A 12 17.16 21.92 4.27
N ALA A 13 17.25 23.23 4.04
CA ALA A 13 16.08 24.07 3.77
C ALA A 13 15.35 23.63 2.49
N ILE A 14 16.09 23.34 1.41
CA ILE A 14 15.54 22.81 0.17
C ILE A 14 14.82 21.48 0.42
N THR A 15 15.46 20.54 1.13
CA THR A 15 14.87 19.25 1.46
C THR A 15 13.58 19.38 2.28
N ILE A 16 13.56 20.24 3.29
CA ILE A 16 12.35 20.48 4.10
C ILE A 16 11.22 21.03 3.22
N LEU A 17 11.50 21.97 2.32
CA LEU A 17 10.50 22.52 1.40
C LEU A 17 9.97 21.44 0.44
N LEU A 18 10.84 20.63 -0.16
CA LEU A 18 10.44 19.58 -1.10
C LEU A 18 9.63 18.47 -0.40
N ALA A 19 10.12 17.95 0.73
CA ALA A 19 9.42 16.92 1.50
C ALA A 19 8.09 17.45 2.08
N GLY A 20 8.10 18.66 2.64
CA GLY A 20 6.89 19.29 3.18
C GLY A 20 5.82 19.52 2.12
N SER A 21 6.21 19.99 0.92
CA SER A 21 5.26 20.15 -0.18
C SER A 21 4.67 18.83 -0.67
N SER A 22 5.46 17.75 -0.67
CA SER A 22 5.00 16.41 -1.03
C SER A 22 4.01 15.85 -0.01
N LEU A 23 4.31 16.01 1.29
CA LEU A 23 3.39 15.62 2.36
C LEU A 23 2.06 16.39 2.28
N ILE A 24 2.11 17.71 2.07
CA ILE A 24 0.90 18.53 1.88
C ILE A 24 0.08 18.05 0.68
N ARG A 25 0.74 17.63 -0.42
CA ARG A 25 0.05 17.09 -1.59
C ARG A 25 -0.65 15.76 -1.26
N SER A 26 0.00 14.86 -0.53
CA SER A 26 -0.59 13.57 -0.15
C SER A 26 -1.89 13.72 0.67
N TRP A 27 -2.08 14.83 1.39
CA TRP A 27 -3.29 15.10 2.20
C TRP A 27 -4.60 14.96 1.40
N GLN A 28 -4.57 15.30 0.10
CA GLN A 28 -5.76 15.31 -0.76
C GLN A 28 -5.92 14.02 -1.57
N GLU A 29 -4.96 13.11 -1.49
CA GLU A 29 -5.00 11.86 -2.25
C GLU A 29 -5.84 10.81 -1.51
N PRO A 30 -6.65 10.03 -2.24
CA PRO A 30 -7.42 8.94 -1.64
C PRO A 30 -6.49 7.81 -1.16
N GLN A 31 -6.89 7.11 -0.09
CA GLN A 31 -6.16 5.93 0.38
C GLN A 31 -6.47 4.72 -0.50
N PHE A 32 -5.41 4.02 -0.89
CA PHE A 32 -5.47 2.75 -1.60
C PHE A 32 -6.16 1.61 -0.83
N LYS A 33 -6.16 1.66 0.50
CA LYS A 33 -6.73 0.61 1.37
C LYS A 33 -8.18 0.27 1.05
N SER A 34 -9.00 1.27 0.73
CA SER A 34 -10.41 1.09 0.37
C SER A 34 -10.61 0.18 -0.85
N ARG A 35 -9.70 0.23 -1.83
CA ARG A 35 -9.74 -0.69 -2.99
C ARG A 35 -9.33 -2.10 -2.60
N LEU A 36 -8.35 -2.24 -1.71
CA LEU A 36 -7.87 -3.55 -1.25
C LEU A 36 -8.97 -4.34 -0.50
N GLU A 37 -9.74 -3.67 0.34
CA GLU A 37 -10.88 -4.26 1.05
C GLU A 37 -11.94 -4.80 0.06
N LEU A 38 -12.19 -4.09 -1.04
CA LEU A 38 -13.07 -4.57 -2.11
C LEU A 38 -12.50 -5.78 -2.87
N TYR A 39 -11.18 -5.86 -3.12
CA TYR A 39 -10.59 -7.06 -3.73
C TYR A 39 -10.76 -8.32 -2.86
N GLN A 40 -10.58 -8.17 -1.54
CA GLN A 40 -10.84 -9.26 -0.60
C GLN A 40 -12.33 -9.63 -0.60
N THR A 41 -13.21 -8.65 -0.61
CA THR A 41 -14.66 -8.85 -0.72
C THR A 41 -15.03 -9.62 -1.98
N ASP A 42 -14.48 -9.22 -3.13
CA ASP A 42 -14.69 -9.87 -4.42
C ASP A 42 -14.21 -11.33 -4.41
N MET A 43 -13.08 -11.59 -3.75
CA MET A 43 -12.57 -12.95 -3.59
C MET A 43 -13.45 -13.81 -2.67
N VAL A 44 -13.99 -13.24 -1.59
CA VAL A 44 -14.96 -13.93 -0.71
C VAL A 44 -16.23 -14.27 -1.49
N LEU A 45 -16.74 -13.36 -2.32
CA LEU A 45 -17.87 -13.63 -3.21
C LEU A 45 -17.56 -14.76 -4.20
N GLN A 46 -16.39 -14.73 -4.83
CA GLN A 46 -15.93 -15.79 -5.74
C GLN A 46 -15.89 -17.14 -5.01
N ALA A 47 -15.24 -17.20 -3.86
CA ALA A 47 -15.11 -18.39 -3.02
C ALA A 47 -16.47 -18.90 -2.50
N SER A 48 -17.44 -18.00 -2.30
CA SER A 48 -18.80 -18.39 -1.86
C SER A 48 -19.56 -19.23 -2.88
N THR A 49 -19.14 -19.24 -4.15
CA THR A 49 -19.76 -20.09 -5.18
C THR A 49 -19.21 -21.51 -5.21
N TRP A 50 -18.18 -21.81 -4.43
CA TRP A 50 -17.61 -23.16 -4.34
C TRP A 50 -18.62 -24.09 -3.65
N GLU A 51 -18.93 -25.21 -4.29
CA GLU A 51 -19.78 -26.28 -3.78
C GLU A 51 -18.89 -27.50 -3.48
N PRO A 52 -18.24 -27.58 -2.31
CA PRO A 52 -17.32 -28.66 -2.00
C PRO A 52 -18.03 -29.97 -1.62
N GLU A 53 -17.26 -31.06 -1.61
CA GLU A 53 -17.62 -32.30 -0.89
C GLU A 53 -17.95 -32.02 0.59
N GLU A 54 -18.81 -32.86 1.20
CA GLU A 54 -19.35 -32.65 2.56
C GLU A 54 -18.26 -32.43 3.63
N ASN A 55 -17.12 -33.10 3.50
CA ASN A 55 -15.97 -33.01 4.40
C ASN A 55 -15.30 -31.61 4.44
N TYR A 56 -15.44 -30.79 3.41
CA TYR A 56 -14.83 -29.46 3.34
C TYR A 56 -15.80 -28.30 3.61
N GLN A 57 -17.10 -28.58 3.83
CA GLN A 57 -18.10 -27.53 4.10
C GLN A 57 -17.77 -26.70 5.33
N THR A 58 -17.39 -27.34 6.45
CA THR A 58 -17.03 -26.62 7.69
C THR A 58 -15.79 -25.73 7.51
N ALA A 59 -14.80 -26.20 6.75
CA ALA A 59 -13.59 -25.41 6.48
C ALA A 59 -13.91 -24.19 5.59
N ARG A 60 -14.74 -24.39 4.56
CA ARG A 60 -15.25 -23.31 3.71
C ARG A 60 -15.98 -22.25 4.53
N ASP A 61 -16.92 -22.68 5.38
CA ASP A 61 -17.74 -21.75 6.16
C ASP A 61 -16.90 -20.96 7.18
N ALA A 62 -15.86 -21.58 7.75
CA ALA A 62 -14.90 -20.89 8.62
C ALA A 62 -14.08 -19.82 7.88
N ILE A 63 -13.75 -20.04 6.61
CA ILE A 63 -12.99 -19.08 5.79
C ILE A 63 -13.89 -17.93 5.29
N LEU A 64 -15.10 -18.25 4.84
CA LEU A 64 -16.03 -17.27 4.25
C LEU A 64 -16.75 -16.40 5.30
N GLY A 65 -16.94 -16.95 6.51
CA GLY A 65 -17.78 -16.34 7.52
C GLY A 65 -19.27 -16.38 7.18
N ALA A 66 -20.09 -15.82 8.06
CA ALA A 66 -21.54 -15.82 7.89
C ALA A 66 -21.99 -14.81 6.83
N LYS A 67 -22.86 -15.24 5.91
CA LYS A 67 -23.59 -14.39 4.94
C LYS A 67 -22.67 -13.50 4.07
N PRO A 68 -21.82 -14.10 3.22
CA PRO A 68 -20.83 -13.36 2.43
C PRO A 68 -21.43 -12.26 1.54
N ALA A 69 -22.60 -12.48 0.93
CA ALA A 69 -23.26 -11.49 0.08
C ALA A 69 -23.78 -10.26 0.85
N GLU A 70 -24.35 -10.46 2.05
CA GLU A 70 -24.81 -9.35 2.89
C GLU A 70 -23.63 -8.50 3.38
N ASN A 71 -22.53 -9.14 3.79
CA ASN A 71 -21.32 -8.44 4.22
C ASN A 71 -20.69 -7.67 3.05
N ALA A 72 -20.57 -8.31 1.88
CA ALA A 72 -20.06 -7.65 0.68
C ALA A 72 -20.89 -6.41 0.30
N THR A 73 -22.21 -6.47 0.45
CA THR A 73 -23.08 -5.33 0.19
C THR A 73 -22.77 -4.15 1.10
N LYS A 74 -22.56 -4.40 2.40
CA LYS A 74 -22.19 -3.36 3.37
C LYS A 74 -20.84 -2.72 3.02
N GLU A 75 -19.83 -3.54 2.72
CA GLU A 75 -18.50 -3.06 2.33
C GLU A 75 -18.58 -2.18 1.06
N TYR A 76 -19.35 -2.59 0.06
CA TYR A 76 -19.58 -1.80 -1.15
C TYR A 76 -20.37 -0.51 -0.88
N GLU A 77 -21.35 -0.51 0.04
CA GLU A 77 -22.07 0.69 0.46
C GLU A 77 -21.14 1.70 1.17
N GLU A 78 -20.24 1.22 2.04
CA GLU A 78 -19.24 2.06 2.71
C GLU A 78 -18.21 2.63 1.74
N ALA A 79 -17.73 1.82 0.79
CA ALA A 79 -16.84 2.26 -0.28
C ALA A 79 -17.52 3.31 -1.18
N GLN A 80 -18.78 3.09 -1.55
CA GLN A 80 -19.58 4.05 -2.33
C GLN A 80 -19.70 5.39 -1.58
N LYS A 81 -20.03 5.36 -0.29
CA LYS A 81 -20.14 6.56 0.55
C LYS A 81 -18.82 7.32 0.59
N SER A 82 -17.70 6.62 0.78
CA SER A 82 -16.37 7.21 0.82
C SER A 82 -15.97 7.84 -0.52
N ALA A 83 -16.27 7.15 -1.64
CA ALA A 83 -16.05 7.65 -2.98
C ALA A 83 -16.87 8.92 -3.28
N LYS A 84 -18.14 8.96 -2.86
CA LYS A 84 -19.00 10.15 -2.99
C LYS A 84 -18.47 11.36 -2.21
N VAL A 85 -17.99 11.13 -0.97
CA VAL A 85 -17.37 12.20 -0.15
C VAL A 85 -16.09 12.73 -0.79
N ALA A 86 -15.23 11.84 -1.30
CA ALA A 86 -14.00 12.23 -2.00
C ALA A 86 -14.30 13.04 -3.27
N LEU A 87 -15.28 12.60 -4.06
CA LEU A 87 -15.71 13.29 -5.28
C LEU A 87 -16.22 14.70 -4.96
N ALA A 88 -17.12 14.84 -3.98
CA ALA A 88 -17.66 16.15 -3.58
C ALA A 88 -16.57 17.12 -3.09
N LYS A 89 -15.52 16.61 -2.42
CA LYS A 89 -14.37 17.42 -1.98
C LYS A 89 -13.54 17.92 -3.16
N THR A 90 -13.31 17.08 -4.17
CA THR A 90 -12.62 17.45 -5.42
C THR A 90 -13.42 18.48 -6.20
N GLU A 91 -14.73 18.29 -6.35
CA GLU A 91 -15.64 19.23 -7.01
C GLU A 91 -15.65 20.60 -6.32
N ASN A 92 -15.74 20.62 -4.99
CA ASN A 92 -15.67 21.85 -4.21
C ASN A 92 -14.32 22.56 -4.36
N SER A 93 -13.22 21.80 -4.48
CA SER A 93 -11.87 22.37 -4.69
C SER A 93 -11.74 22.98 -6.08
N LEU A 94 -12.31 22.31 -7.10
CA LEU A 94 -12.36 22.82 -8.47
C LEU A 94 -13.21 24.10 -8.55
N LYS A 95 -14.36 24.14 -7.87
CA LYS A 95 -15.23 25.33 -7.81
C LYS A 95 -14.50 26.52 -7.17
N LYS A 96 -13.81 26.31 -6.05
CA LYS A 96 -12.98 27.35 -5.40
C LYS A 96 -11.88 27.89 -6.32
N LEU A 97 -11.28 27.04 -7.15
CA LEU A 97 -10.28 27.44 -8.14
C LEU A 97 -10.88 28.22 -9.31
N GLN A 98 -12.14 27.99 -9.66
CA GLN A 98 -12.86 28.74 -10.70
C GLN A 98 -13.32 30.11 -10.20
N GLU A 99 -13.59 30.25 -8.89
CA GLU A 99 -14.05 31.49 -8.25
C GLU A 99 -12.91 32.44 -7.82
N GLN A 100 -11.64 32.03 -7.91
CA GLN A 100 -10.50 32.88 -7.58
C GLN A 100 -10.15 33.87 -8.71
N PRO A 101 -9.98 35.18 -8.43
CA PRO A 101 -9.47 36.13 -9.41
C PRO A 101 -8.06 35.74 -9.88
N ILE A 102 -7.75 35.99 -11.15
CA ILE A 102 -6.40 35.83 -11.71
C ILE A 102 -5.50 36.94 -11.13
N THR A 103 -5.13 36.85 -9.86
CA THR A 103 -4.10 37.72 -9.27
C THR A 103 -2.74 37.05 -9.39
N THR A 104 -1.78 37.81 -9.89
CA THR A 104 -0.36 37.51 -10.05
C THR A 104 0.27 36.96 -8.76
N GLN A 105 0.24 35.64 -8.57
CA GLN A 105 1.03 34.98 -7.53
C GLN A 105 2.45 34.68 -8.04
N PRO A 106 3.48 34.77 -7.18
CA PRO A 106 4.87 34.51 -7.56
C PRO A 106 5.07 33.08 -8.07
N GLN A 107 5.99 32.92 -9.04
CA GLN A 107 6.28 31.72 -9.84
C GLN A 107 6.77 30.47 -9.06
N THR A 108 6.66 30.44 -7.73
CA THR A 108 7.09 29.31 -6.89
C THR A 108 5.96 28.37 -6.48
N LYS A 109 4.70 28.68 -6.81
CA LYS A 109 3.55 27.74 -6.71
C LYS A 109 3.21 27.22 -8.12
N LEU A 110 2.88 25.92 -8.22
CA LEU A 110 2.36 25.33 -9.46
C LEU A 110 1.32 26.27 -10.09
N SER A 111 1.48 26.63 -11.36
CA SER A 111 0.58 27.57 -12.03
C SER A 111 -0.88 27.08 -11.95
N GLN A 112 -1.84 27.99 -11.73
CA GLN A 112 -3.28 27.68 -11.65
C GLN A 112 -3.80 26.76 -12.79
N PRO A 113 -3.34 26.89 -14.06
CA PRO A 113 -3.72 25.98 -15.14
C PRO A 113 -3.33 24.53 -14.89
N ASN A 114 -2.13 24.28 -14.35
CA ASN A 114 -1.64 22.93 -14.06
C ASN A 114 -2.40 22.31 -12.87
N GLN A 115 -2.78 23.10 -11.86
CA GLN A 115 -3.62 22.63 -10.76
C GLN A 115 -5.03 22.24 -11.22
N LYS A 116 -5.64 23.05 -12.09
CA LYS A 116 -6.97 22.76 -12.67
C LYS A 116 -6.95 21.46 -13.48
N GLN A 117 -5.93 21.26 -14.31
CA GLN A 117 -5.80 20.05 -15.12
C GLN A 117 -5.65 18.78 -14.26
N LEU A 118 -4.86 18.85 -13.18
CA LEU A 118 -4.70 17.74 -12.24
C LEU A 118 -6.00 17.38 -11.53
N LEU A 119 -6.76 18.39 -11.05
CA LEU A 119 -8.05 18.15 -10.41
C LEU A 119 -9.07 17.55 -11.38
N LEU A 120 -9.09 18.00 -12.65
CA LEU A 120 -9.97 17.41 -13.67
C LEU A 120 -9.62 15.94 -13.95
N LYS A 121 -8.33 15.60 -13.97
CA LYS A 121 -7.88 14.21 -14.11
C LYS A 121 -8.35 13.37 -12.92
N SER A 122 -8.13 13.85 -11.70
CA SER A 122 -8.56 13.19 -10.47
C SER A 122 -10.08 13.00 -10.41
N LEU A 123 -10.84 14.02 -10.81
CA LEU A 123 -12.30 13.97 -10.89
C LEU A 123 -12.77 12.84 -11.82
N LYS A 124 -12.16 12.74 -13.02
CA LYS A 124 -12.50 11.68 -13.99
C LYS A 124 -12.20 10.28 -13.45
N GLU A 125 -11.07 10.10 -12.77
CA GLU A 125 -10.71 8.82 -12.14
C GLU A 125 -11.65 8.47 -10.98
N GLN A 126 -12.02 9.44 -10.14
CA GLN A 126 -12.97 9.25 -9.04
C GLN A 126 -14.38 8.89 -9.55
N GLN A 127 -14.87 9.55 -10.61
CA GLN A 127 -16.14 9.24 -11.25
C GLN A 127 -16.15 7.83 -11.85
N LYS A 128 -15.07 7.45 -12.55
CA LYS A 128 -14.91 6.08 -13.08
C LYS A 128 -14.99 5.05 -11.96
N ASN A 129 -14.24 5.26 -10.87
CA ASN A 129 -14.21 4.34 -9.74
C ASN A 129 -15.58 4.21 -9.05
N LEU A 130 -16.27 5.34 -8.83
CA LEU A 130 -17.62 5.34 -8.26
C LEU A 130 -18.60 4.55 -9.14
N ALA A 131 -18.55 4.75 -10.46
CA ALA A 131 -19.39 4.01 -11.40
C ALA A 131 -19.14 2.50 -11.36
N GLU A 132 -17.88 2.06 -11.27
CA GLU A 132 -17.55 0.64 -11.10
C GLU A 132 -18.09 0.06 -9.79
N ILE A 133 -18.02 0.82 -8.69
CA ILE A 133 -18.63 0.44 -7.41
C ILE A 133 -20.15 0.33 -7.55
N ASP A 134 -20.80 1.30 -8.17
CA ASP A 134 -22.26 1.34 -8.36
C ASP A 134 -22.77 0.16 -9.19
N LEU A 135 -22.07 -0.18 -10.29
CA LEU A 135 -22.41 -1.33 -11.12
C LEU A 135 -22.38 -2.63 -10.30
N ARG A 136 -21.31 -2.86 -9.53
CA ARG A 136 -21.10 -4.07 -8.72
C ARG A 136 -22.06 -4.15 -7.53
N LEU A 137 -22.28 -3.03 -6.85
CA LEU A 137 -23.26 -2.92 -5.76
C LEU A 137 -24.68 -3.22 -6.27
N GLY A 138 -25.04 -2.73 -7.45
CA GLY A 138 -26.33 -3.07 -8.08
C GLY A 138 -26.49 -4.58 -8.31
N ILE A 139 -25.43 -5.28 -8.76
CA ILE A 139 -25.48 -6.75 -8.95
C ILE A 139 -25.70 -7.46 -7.61
N LEU A 140 -25.02 -7.02 -6.55
CA LEU A 140 -25.21 -7.55 -5.19
C LEU A 140 -26.64 -7.34 -4.67
N GLN A 141 -27.20 -6.15 -4.90
CA GLN A 141 -28.59 -5.82 -4.53
C GLN A 141 -29.59 -6.66 -5.31
N ALA A 142 -29.39 -6.83 -6.62
CA ALA A 142 -30.23 -7.64 -7.48
C ALA A 142 -30.24 -9.13 -7.06
N GLN A 143 -29.08 -9.69 -6.68
CA GLN A 143 -29.01 -11.05 -6.10
C GLN A 143 -29.77 -11.19 -4.77
N GLN A 144 -29.92 -10.10 -4.03
CA GLN A 144 -30.72 -10.04 -2.80
C GLN A 144 -32.19 -9.66 -3.04
N GLN A 145 -32.67 -9.77 -4.28
CA GLN A 145 -34.05 -9.44 -4.68
C GLN A 145 -34.41 -7.95 -4.49
N LYS A 146 -33.42 -7.07 -4.32
CA LYS A 146 -33.60 -5.62 -4.25
C LYS A 146 -33.45 -4.98 -5.64
N THR A 147 -34.20 -5.48 -6.61
CA THR A 147 -34.03 -5.14 -8.03
C THR A 147 -34.31 -3.67 -8.33
N ASP A 148 -35.31 -3.07 -7.69
CA ASP A 148 -35.63 -1.64 -7.90
C ASP A 148 -34.48 -0.72 -7.49
N LEU A 149 -33.76 -1.07 -6.41
CA LEU A 149 -32.58 -0.32 -5.98
C LEU A 149 -31.42 -0.50 -6.97
N ALA A 150 -31.23 -1.72 -7.48
CA ALA A 150 -30.19 -2.01 -8.45
C ALA A 150 -30.41 -1.25 -9.77
N ILE A 151 -31.64 -1.29 -10.31
CA ILE A 151 -32.00 -0.58 -11.55
C ILE A 151 -31.80 0.92 -11.37
N LYS A 152 -32.26 1.49 -10.26
CA LYS A 152 -32.05 2.92 -9.98
C LYS A 152 -30.56 3.30 -9.97
N ALA A 153 -29.72 2.47 -9.33
CA ALA A 153 -28.27 2.72 -9.31
C ALA A 153 -27.65 2.68 -10.71
N TRP A 154 -28.06 1.72 -11.55
CA TRP A 154 -27.58 1.62 -12.92
C TRP A 154 -28.09 2.76 -13.83
N ASP A 155 -29.30 3.26 -13.60
CA ASP A 155 -29.82 4.43 -14.31
C ASP A 155 -29.03 5.70 -13.96
N GLU A 156 -28.67 5.89 -12.67
CA GLU A 156 -27.83 7.00 -12.23
C GLU A 156 -26.45 6.97 -12.92
N VAL A 157 -25.83 5.80 -13.10
CA VAL A 157 -24.57 5.66 -13.87
C VAL A 157 -24.78 6.00 -15.35
N THR A 158 -25.92 5.63 -15.92
CA THR A 158 -26.23 5.89 -17.34
C THR A 158 -26.39 7.38 -17.64
N GLN A 159 -26.91 8.16 -16.70
CA GLN A 159 -27.20 9.60 -16.86
C GLN A 159 -25.98 10.50 -16.66
N GLN A 160 -24.84 9.98 -16.19
CA GLN A 160 -23.65 10.79 -15.94
C GLN A 160 -22.85 11.06 -17.24
N ASN A 161 -22.89 12.31 -17.70
CA ASN A 161 -22.32 12.78 -18.98
C ASN A 161 -20.79 12.68 -19.11
N LEU A 162 -20.05 12.50 -18.00
CA LEU A 162 -18.57 12.49 -17.98
C LEU A 162 -17.95 11.09 -17.88
N ILE A 163 -18.76 10.02 -17.84
CA ILE A 163 -18.29 8.64 -17.65
C ILE A 163 -17.79 8.03 -18.98
N ASN A 164 -16.88 7.05 -18.85
CA ASN A 164 -16.50 6.13 -19.93
C ASN A 164 -17.76 5.52 -20.62
N PRO A 165 -17.93 5.69 -21.96
CA PRO A 165 -19.05 5.11 -22.71
C PRO A 165 -19.26 3.60 -22.48
N ASP A 166 -18.20 2.84 -22.20
CA ASP A 166 -18.30 1.40 -21.96
C ASP A 166 -19.00 1.05 -20.64
N LEU A 167 -18.81 1.86 -19.59
CA LEU A 167 -19.50 1.68 -18.32
C LEU A 167 -21.00 2.02 -18.45
N GLN A 168 -21.34 3.04 -19.24
CA GLN A 168 -22.75 3.36 -19.53
C GLN A 168 -23.43 2.21 -20.30
N LYS A 169 -22.76 1.62 -21.29
CA LYS A 169 -23.26 0.43 -22.00
C LYS A 169 -23.47 -0.75 -21.05
N THR A 170 -22.49 -1.00 -20.17
CA THR A 170 -22.57 -2.05 -19.14
C THR A 170 -23.77 -1.83 -18.23
N SER A 171 -23.99 -0.59 -17.79
CA SER A 171 -25.13 -0.22 -16.96
C SER A 171 -26.48 -0.53 -17.63
N ARG A 172 -26.62 -0.20 -18.92
CA ARG A 172 -27.84 -0.52 -19.70
C ARG A 172 -28.05 -2.02 -19.86
N VAL A 173 -26.99 -2.79 -20.06
CA VAL A 173 -27.05 -4.26 -20.10
C VAL A 173 -27.55 -4.81 -18.77
N LEU A 174 -27.00 -4.34 -17.65
CA LEU A 174 -27.41 -4.77 -16.31
C LEU A 174 -28.88 -4.40 -16.03
N ALA A 175 -29.28 -3.15 -16.29
CA ALA A 175 -30.67 -2.72 -16.13
C ALA A 175 -31.63 -3.60 -16.96
N GLY A 176 -31.32 -3.83 -18.24
CA GLY A 176 -32.17 -4.65 -19.12
C GLY A 176 -32.27 -6.12 -18.71
N ILE A 177 -31.21 -6.72 -18.14
CA ILE A 177 -31.25 -8.12 -17.67
C ILE A 177 -32.20 -8.29 -16.48
N TRP A 178 -32.29 -7.30 -15.60
CA TRP A 178 -33.07 -7.36 -14.37
C TRP A 178 -34.39 -6.58 -14.42
N GLU A 179 -34.70 -5.89 -15.51
CA GLU A 179 -35.99 -5.24 -15.75
C GLU A 179 -37.14 -6.26 -15.85
N ASN A 180 -38.37 -5.81 -15.59
CA ASN A 180 -39.57 -6.61 -15.76
C ASN A 180 -40.56 -5.90 -16.70
N PRO A 181 -40.75 -6.38 -17.96
CA PRO A 181 -40.14 -7.57 -18.55
C PRO A 181 -38.65 -7.39 -18.91
N PRO A 182 -37.83 -8.46 -18.92
CA PRO A 182 -36.42 -8.37 -19.26
C PRO A 182 -36.19 -7.91 -20.70
N ARG A 183 -35.21 -7.03 -20.89
CA ARG A 183 -34.77 -6.51 -22.20
C ARG A 183 -33.32 -6.86 -22.48
N ILE A 184 -33.11 -7.93 -23.24
CA ILE A 184 -31.77 -8.45 -23.55
C ILE A 184 -31.20 -7.75 -24.79
N LEU A 185 -30.05 -7.09 -24.63
CA LEU A 185 -29.31 -6.50 -25.75
C LEU A 185 -28.48 -7.58 -26.49
N PRO A 186 -28.34 -7.50 -27.84
CA PRO A 186 -27.61 -8.51 -28.62
C PRO A 186 -26.14 -8.71 -28.21
N ASP A 187 -25.47 -7.64 -27.80
CA ASP A 187 -24.07 -7.58 -27.39
C ASP A 187 -23.87 -7.71 -25.86
N ALA A 188 -24.93 -8.06 -25.12
CA ALA A 188 -24.89 -8.22 -23.68
C ALA A 188 -23.82 -9.21 -23.17
N PRO A 189 -23.63 -10.40 -23.77
CA PRO A 189 -22.59 -11.33 -23.33
C PRO A 189 -21.17 -10.75 -23.47
N GLU A 190 -20.90 -10.07 -24.58
CA GLU A 190 -19.60 -9.49 -24.93
C GLU A 190 -19.29 -8.30 -24.02
N ILE A 191 -20.28 -7.43 -23.78
CA ILE A 191 -20.16 -6.30 -22.85
C ILE A 191 -19.91 -6.80 -21.43
N ALA A 192 -20.64 -7.83 -20.97
CA ALA A 192 -20.44 -8.40 -19.64
C ALA A 192 -19.04 -9.02 -19.50
N LYS A 193 -18.56 -9.73 -20.53
CA LYS A 193 -17.20 -10.31 -20.55
C LYS A 193 -16.09 -9.26 -20.56
N ALA A 194 -16.31 -8.14 -21.25
CA ALA A 194 -15.32 -7.07 -21.37
C ALA A 194 -15.21 -6.21 -20.11
N ASN A 195 -16.32 -5.96 -19.42
CA ASN A 195 -16.39 -4.93 -18.37
C ASN A 195 -16.61 -5.48 -16.95
N LEU A 196 -17.07 -6.73 -16.80
CA LEU A 196 -17.21 -7.38 -15.51
C LEU A 196 -16.20 -8.51 -15.37
N LYS A 197 -15.73 -8.73 -14.14
CA LYS A 197 -14.72 -9.75 -13.80
C LYS A 197 -15.18 -10.57 -12.59
N GLY A 198 -14.62 -11.78 -12.47
CA GLY A 198 -14.88 -12.68 -11.35
C GLY A 198 -16.36 -12.94 -11.12
N TRP A 199 -16.79 -12.81 -9.86
CA TRP A 199 -18.13 -13.16 -9.41
C TRP A 199 -19.23 -12.35 -10.11
N TYR A 200 -19.01 -11.07 -10.36
CA TYR A 200 -19.98 -10.20 -11.03
C TYR A 200 -20.23 -10.62 -12.48
N GLN A 201 -19.16 -11.02 -13.18
CA GLN A 201 -19.26 -11.56 -14.53
C GLN A 201 -20.05 -12.87 -14.52
N TYR A 202 -19.71 -13.78 -13.60
CA TYR A 202 -20.40 -15.07 -13.45
C TYR A 202 -21.91 -14.88 -13.20
N VAL A 203 -22.28 -14.04 -12.24
CA VAL A 203 -23.69 -13.76 -11.91
C VAL A 203 -24.44 -13.18 -13.11
N THR A 204 -23.84 -12.20 -13.79
CA THR A 204 -24.44 -11.53 -14.95
C THR A 204 -24.65 -12.48 -16.12
N LEU A 205 -23.61 -13.25 -16.47
CA LEU A 205 -23.70 -14.24 -17.55
C LEU A 205 -24.64 -15.39 -17.20
N SER A 206 -24.66 -15.83 -15.94
CA SER A 206 -25.60 -16.87 -15.48
C SER A 206 -27.05 -16.41 -15.64
N GLN A 207 -27.37 -15.18 -15.23
CA GLN A 207 -28.71 -14.64 -15.39
C GLN A 207 -29.08 -14.46 -16.87
N LEU A 208 -28.15 -13.93 -17.67
CA LEU A 208 -28.34 -13.75 -19.10
C LEU A 208 -28.60 -15.08 -19.82
N TYR A 209 -27.81 -16.12 -19.55
CA TYR A 209 -27.98 -17.44 -20.18
C TYR A 209 -29.26 -18.15 -19.73
N ARG A 210 -29.73 -17.92 -18.50
CA ARG A 210 -31.07 -18.38 -18.07
C ARG A 210 -32.19 -17.72 -18.86
N LEU A 211 -32.15 -16.40 -19.03
CA LEU A 211 -33.16 -15.67 -19.79
C LEU A 211 -33.13 -16.03 -21.29
N GLN A 212 -31.96 -16.37 -21.82
CA GLN A 212 -31.78 -16.85 -23.20
C GLN A 212 -32.05 -18.36 -23.38
N GLN A 213 -32.34 -19.10 -22.31
CA GLN A 213 -32.52 -20.56 -22.32
C GLN A 213 -31.31 -21.32 -22.91
N ARG A 214 -30.10 -20.93 -22.52
CA ARG A 214 -28.83 -21.52 -23.00
C ARG A 214 -28.20 -22.45 -21.96
N ASP A 215 -28.79 -23.62 -21.76
CA ASP A 215 -28.41 -24.56 -20.70
C ASP A 215 -26.96 -25.09 -20.82
N ASP A 216 -26.48 -25.36 -22.04
CA ASP A 216 -25.11 -25.81 -22.28
C ASP A 216 -24.08 -24.74 -21.85
N ALA A 217 -24.36 -23.48 -22.18
CA ALA A 217 -23.50 -22.36 -21.82
C ALA A 217 -23.52 -22.11 -20.31
N LEU A 218 -24.68 -22.28 -19.67
CA LEU A 218 -24.83 -22.17 -18.23
C LEU A 218 -24.07 -23.27 -17.48
N THR A 219 -24.12 -24.50 -17.98
CA THR A 219 -23.40 -25.64 -17.41
C THR A 219 -21.89 -25.45 -17.53
N ALA A 220 -21.39 -25.07 -18.72
CA ALA A 220 -19.98 -24.77 -18.93
C ALA A 220 -19.49 -23.62 -18.02
N LEU A 221 -20.31 -22.57 -17.85
CA LEU A 221 -20.02 -21.45 -16.97
C LEU A 221 -19.93 -21.91 -15.49
N LYS A 222 -20.86 -22.76 -15.03
CA LYS A 222 -20.85 -23.30 -13.65
C LYS A 222 -19.60 -24.15 -13.39
N THR A 223 -19.21 -25.01 -14.33
CA THR A 223 -17.99 -25.85 -14.20
C THR A 223 -16.73 -24.99 -14.11
N SER A 224 -16.61 -23.97 -14.97
CA SER A 224 -15.48 -23.03 -14.92
C SER A 224 -15.43 -22.30 -13.57
N GLN A 225 -16.59 -21.84 -13.08
CA GLN A 225 -16.69 -21.12 -11.82
C GLN A 225 -16.27 -21.98 -10.62
N GLN A 226 -16.56 -23.28 -10.59
CA GLN A 226 -16.15 -24.15 -9.48
C GLN A 226 -14.63 -24.20 -9.30
N ASN A 227 -13.87 -24.33 -10.39
CA ASN A 227 -12.40 -24.33 -10.34
C ASN A 227 -11.86 -22.97 -9.83
N ILE A 228 -12.44 -21.86 -10.29
CA ILE A 228 -12.01 -20.53 -9.85
C ILE A 228 -12.37 -20.30 -8.37
N ALA A 229 -13.55 -20.76 -7.94
CA ALA A 229 -14.02 -20.63 -6.57
C ALA A 229 -13.18 -21.45 -5.58
N GLU A 230 -12.76 -22.67 -5.95
CA GLU A 230 -11.83 -23.49 -5.17
C GLU A 230 -10.49 -22.76 -4.97
N GLN A 231 -9.92 -22.22 -6.05
CA GLN A 231 -8.69 -21.43 -5.98
C GLN A 231 -8.86 -20.18 -5.11
N ALA A 232 -10.03 -19.53 -5.16
CA ALA A 232 -10.33 -18.39 -4.30
C ALA A 232 -10.36 -18.78 -2.81
N VAL A 233 -10.89 -19.95 -2.45
CA VAL A 233 -10.86 -20.46 -1.06
C VAL A 233 -9.42 -20.69 -0.59
N ILE A 234 -8.57 -21.33 -1.41
CA ILE A 234 -7.15 -21.55 -1.08
C ILE A 234 -6.43 -20.21 -0.88
N LYS A 235 -6.66 -19.25 -1.78
CA LYS A 235 -6.08 -17.89 -1.69
C LYS A 235 -6.51 -17.18 -0.40
N LEU A 236 -7.79 -17.23 -0.06
CA LEU A 236 -8.31 -16.67 1.20
C LEU A 236 -7.75 -17.38 2.43
N ALA A 237 -7.55 -18.70 2.38
CA ALA A 237 -6.93 -19.44 3.46
C ALA A 237 -5.49 -18.94 3.70
N ILE A 238 -4.71 -18.70 2.64
CA ILE A 238 -3.35 -18.16 2.75
C ILE A 238 -3.34 -16.76 3.37
N VAL A 239 -4.18 -15.85 2.85
CA VAL A 239 -4.22 -14.44 3.29
C VAL A 239 -4.90 -14.29 4.66
N GLY A 240 -5.77 -15.22 5.05
CA GLY A 240 -6.44 -15.21 6.34
C GLY A 240 -5.65 -15.93 7.43
N ILE A 241 -5.30 -17.21 7.23
CA ILE A 241 -4.77 -18.07 8.30
C ILE A 241 -3.36 -17.64 8.71
N ILE A 242 -2.44 -17.40 7.76
CA ILE A 242 -1.04 -17.10 8.08
C ILE A 242 -0.90 -15.79 8.88
N PRO A 243 -1.51 -14.67 8.46
CA PRO A 243 -1.44 -13.44 9.24
C PRO A 243 -2.14 -13.57 10.60
N ASN A 244 -3.29 -14.25 10.68
CA ASN A 244 -4.00 -14.45 11.95
C ASN A 244 -3.20 -15.29 12.95
N LEU A 245 -2.54 -16.35 12.50
CA LEU A 245 -1.67 -17.16 13.34
C LEU A 245 -0.45 -16.34 13.81
N THR A 246 0.15 -15.58 12.89
CA THR A 246 1.26 -14.67 13.22
C THR A 246 0.83 -13.62 14.24
N LEU A 247 -0.39 -13.09 14.09
CA LEU A 247 -0.98 -12.11 15.00
C LEU A 247 -1.16 -12.68 16.41
N LEU A 248 -1.69 -13.91 16.51
CA LEU A 248 -1.84 -14.62 17.78
C LEU A 248 -0.49 -14.89 18.45
N ILE A 249 0.50 -15.36 17.70
CA ILE A 249 1.88 -15.52 18.18
C ILE A 249 2.44 -14.16 18.63
N GLY A 250 2.20 -13.11 17.87
CA GLY A 250 2.58 -11.73 18.17
C GLY A 250 2.03 -11.21 19.49
N PHE A 251 0.73 -11.38 19.74
CA PHE A 251 0.10 -11.04 21.01
C PHE A 251 0.68 -11.85 22.17
N GLY A 252 0.85 -13.16 21.99
CA GLY A 252 1.47 -14.02 22.99
C GLY A 252 2.90 -13.56 23.34
N LEU A 253 3.71 -13.23 22.32
CA LEU A 253 5.06 -12.69 22.50
C LEU A 253 5.05 -11.32 23.19
N LEU A 254 4.13 -10.42 22.84
CA LEU A 254 3.99 -9.12 23.49
C LEU A 254 3.71 -9.26 24.99
N ILE A 255 2.71 -10.07 25.35
CA ILE A 255 2.36 -10.34 26.75
C ILE A 255 3.56 -10.95 27.47
N PHE A 256 4.19 -11.96 26.86
CA PHE A 256 5.40 -12.58 27.41
C PHE A 256 6.50 -11.54 27.68
N LEU A 257 6.84 -10.69 26.70
CA LEU A 257 7.90 -9.69 26.84
C LEU A 257 7.57 -8.62 27.89
N ILE A 258 6.30 -8.21 27.99
CA ILE A 258 5.82 -7.26 29.01
C ILE A 258 5.94 -7.88 30.41
N VAL A 259 5.40 -9.09 30.61
CA VAL A 259 5.50 -9.81 31.90
C VAL A 259 6.96 -10.02 32.28
N GLN A 260 7.79 -10.41 31.32
CA GLN A 260 9.23 -10.60 31.52
C GLN A 260 9.89 -9.28 31.96
N ARG A 261 9.57 -8.15 31.32
CA ARG A 261 10.06 -6.82 31.73
C ARG A 261 9.59 -6.42 33.13
N LEU A 262 8.34 -6.70 33.50
CA LEU A 262 7.80 -6.40 34.83
C LEU A 262 8.46 -7.24 35.92
N LEU A 263 8.67 -8.54 35.68
CA LEU A 263 9.21 -9.46 36.68
C LEU A 263 10.74 -9.41 36.78
N LYS A 264 11.46 -9.23 35.66
CA LYS A 264 12.94 -9.31 35.61
C LYS A 264 13.64 -7.97 35.40
N GLY A 265 12.90 -6.88 35.18
CA GLY A 265 13.45 -5.54 35.05
C GLY A 265 14.57 -5.43 34.01
N LYS A 266 15.79 -5.10 34.45
CA LYS A 266 16.98 -4.96 33.57
C LYS A 266 17.56 -6.28 33.07
N GLN A 267 17.16 -7.42 33.63
CA GLN A 267 17.56 -8.74 33.12
C GLN A 267 16.64 -9.23 32.00
N SER A 268 15.69 -8.40 31.54
CA SER A 268 14.76 -8.80 30.49
C SER A 268 15.37 -8.86 29.10
N ILE A 269 14.76 -9.67 28.22
CA ILE A 269 15.20 -9.81 26.83
C ILE A 269 15.17 -8.44 26.14
N ILE A 270 14.11 -7.65 26.36
CA ILE A 270 13.98 -6.30 25.80
C ILE A 270 14.82 -5.25 26.55
N ALA A 271 15.46 -5.58 27.66
CA ALA A 271 16.43 -4.72 28.34
C ALA A 271 17.87 -4.95 27.83
N GLN A 272 18.12 -6.08 27.17
CA GLN A 272 19.44 -6.42 26.67
C GLN A 272 19.97 -5.30 25.75
N ASN A 273 21.15 -4.75 26.03
CA ASN A 273 21.75 -3.66 25.26
C ASN A 273 20.90 -2.38 25.17
N SER A 274 19.87 -2.20 26.01
CA SER A 274 18.93 -1.08 25.88
C SER A 274 19.53 0.29 26.16
N GLU A 275 20.61 0.33 26.94
CA GLU A 275 21.34 1.53 27.32
C GLU A 275 22.70 1.64 26.59
N LEU A 276 23.09 0.61 25.83
CA LEU A 276 24.37 0.57 25.15
C LEU A 276 24.33 1.52 23.94
N LYS A 277 25.12 2.59 23.99
CA LYS A 277 25.27 3.56 22.89
C LYS A 277 26.32 3.10 21.87
N TRP A 278 26.40 3.78 20.74
CA TRP A 278 27.54 3.66 19.82
C TRP A 278 28.53 4.79 20.10
N SER A 279 29.81 4.48 20.00
CA SER A 279 30.85 5.51 19.97
C SER A 279 30.89 6.09 18.56
N THR A 280 30.28 7.26 18.37
CA THR A 280 30.15 7.93 17.07
C THR A 280 31.24 9.00 16.93
N PRO A 281 32.21 8.85 16.02
CA PRO A 281 33.34 9.79 15.92
C PRO A 281 32.95 11.10 15.22
N TRP A 282 31.97 11.09 14.32
CA TRP A 282 31.48 12.27 13.62
C TRP A 282 30.36 13.00 14.37
N ASP A 283 30.13 14.24 13.94
CA ASP A 283 29.14 15.14 14.50
C ASP A 283 27.81 15.16 13.72
N ALA A 284 26.87 15.99 14.19
CA ALA A 284 25.56 16.19 13.57
C ALA A 284 25.67 16.75 12.16
N GLU A 285 26.70 17.55 11.85
CA GLU A 285 26.89 18.11 10.51
C GLU A 285 27.14 17.00 9.48
N THR A 286 28.00 16.03 9.81
CA THR A 286 28.20 14.83 8.98
C THR A 286 26.93 14.01 8.85
N THR A 287 26.17 13.84 9.94
CA THR A 287 24.91 13.09 9.95
C THR A 287 23.86 13.73 9.03
N VAL A 288 23.68 15.04 9.13
CA VAL A 288 22.75 15.82 8.30
C VAL A 288 23.19 15.80 6.84
N LEU A 289 24.49 15.96 6.55
CA LEU A 289 25.01 15.89 5.18
C LEU A 289 24.67 14.55 4.51
N VAL A 290 24.88 13.44 5.22
CA VAL A 290 24.58 12.10 4.68
C VAL A 290 23.08 11.95 4.43
N PHE A 291 22.23 12.39 5.35
CA PHE A 291 20.80 12.16 5.24
C PHE A 291 20.12 13.12 4.25
N VAL A 292 20.46 14.41 4.30
CA VAL A 292 19.95 15.43 3.37
C VAL A 292 20.56 15.23 1.98
N GLY A 293 21.89 15.20 1.89
CA GLY A 293 22.61 15.13 0.63
C GLY A 293 22.57 13.74 -0.01
N GLY A 294 22.82 12.68 0.77
CA GLY A 294 22.94 11.32 0.28
C GLY A 294 21.61 10.61 0.06
N PHE A 295 20.59 10.87 0.89
CA PHE A 295 19.30 10.19 0.78
C PHE A 295 18.24 11.06 0.11
N PHE A 296 17.89 12.22 0.68
CA PHE A 296 16.81 13.04 0.14
C PHE A 296 17.13 13.69 -1.21
N LEU A 297 18.25 14.38 -1.35
CA LEU A 297 18.60 15.04 -2.61
C LEU A 297 18.92 14.02 -3.72
N MET A 298 19.49 12.87 -3.34
CA MET A 298 19.68 11.77 -4.26
C MET A 298 18.35 11.29 -4.84
N ALA A 299 17.36 11.04 -3.97
CA ALA A 299 16.03 10.58 -4.37
C ALA A 299 15.24 11.64 -5.17
N GLN A 300 15.27 12.91 -4.75
CA GLN A 300 14.41 13.96 -5.31
C GLN A 300 15.00 14.69 -6.51
N ILE A 301 16.32 14.69 -6.67
CA ILE A 301 17.00 15.50 -7.70
C ILE A 301 17.93 14.62 -8.53
N VAL A 302 18.94 14.00 -7.91
CA VAL A 302 20.03 13.36 -8.67
C VAL A 302 19.53 12.17 -9.49
N VAL A 303 18.75 11.27 -8.89
CA VAL A 303 18.23 10.08 -9.59
C VAL A 303 17.29 10.45 -10.73
N PRO A 304 16.27 11.32 -10.55
CA PRO A 304 15.44 11.79 -11.67
C PRO A 304 16.24 12.45 -12.79
N LEU A 305 17.27 13.24 -12.47
CA LEU A 305 18.15 13.86 -13.49
C LEU A 305 18.94 12.81 -14.27
N ILE A 306 19.56 11.84 -13.58
CA ILE A 306 20.30 10.74 -14.24
C ILE A 306 19.36 9.99 -15.19
N ILE A 307 18.18 9.61 -14.70
CA ILE A 307 17.19 8.87 -15.48
C ILE A 307 16.72 9.69 -16.70
N GLY A 308 16.47 10.98 -16.52
CA GLY A 308 16.03 11.88 -17.61
C GLY A 308 17.08 12.10 -18.70
N LEU A 309 18.37 11.85 -18.42
CA LEU A 309 19.45 11.91 -19.41
C LEU A 309 19.66 10.59 -20.16
N LEU A 310 19.14 9.47 -19.64
CA LEU A 310 19.24 8.18 -20.30
C LEU A 310 18.24 8.10 -21.46
N PRO A 311 18.61 7.51 -22.61
CA PRO A 311 17.73 7.35 -23.77
C PRO A 311 16.74 6.19 -23.54
N LEU A 312 15.90 6.30 -22.51
CA LEU A 312 14.94 5.27 -22.11
C LEU A 312 13.53 5.58 -22.64
N PRO A 313 12.71 4.55 -22.96
CA PRO A 313 11.31 4.74 -23.33
C PRO A 313 10.51 5.39 -22.18
N PRO A 314 9.45 6.17 -22.46
CA PRO A 314 8.65 6.80 -21.40
C PRO A 314 8.10 5.79 -20.38
N ALA A 315 8.22 6.09 -19.08
CA ALA A 315 7.74 5.21 -18.01
C ALA A 315 6.23 4.90 -18.09
N THR A 316 5.45 5.77 -18.74
CA THR A 316 4.00 5.61 -18.94
C THR A 316 3.63 4.66 -20.08
N SER A 317 4.60 4.09 -20.80
CA SER A 317 4.34 3.25 -21.98
C SER A 317 3.77 1.87 -21.63
N ASN A 318 4.28 1.23 -20.56
CA ASN A 318 3.83 -0.07 -20.08
C ASN A 318 4.25 -0.27 -18.61
N ILE A 319 3.42 -0.97 -17.82
CA ILE A 319 3.69 -1.33 -16.43
C ILE A 319 5.03 -2.04 -16.20
N ARG A 320 5.48 -2.88 -17.14
CA ARG A 320 6.79 -3.55 -17.05
C ARG A 320 7.95 -2.56 -17.07
N ILE A 321 7.86 -1.58 -17.97
CA ILE A 321 8.85 -0.51 -18.08
C ILE A 321 8.82 0.30 -16.80
N GLN A 322 7.63 0.67 -16.32
CA GLN A 322 7.45 1.39 -15.06
C GLN A 322 8.08 0.66 -13.86
N ALA A 323 7.88 -0.65 -13.74
CA ALA A 323 8.52 -1.47 -12.71
C ALA A 323 10.06 -1.45 -12.83
N GLY A 324 10.58 -1.51 -14.06
CA GLY A 324 12.01 -1.33 -14.32
C GLY A 324 12.55 0.04 -13.90
N TYR A 325 11.81 1.11 -14.17
CA TYR A 325 12.14 2.47 -13.70
C TYR A 325 12.19 2.55 -12.18
N VAL A 326 11.22 1.94 -11.49
CA VAL A 326 11.18 1.87 -10.02
C VAL A 326 12.43 1.17 -9.48
N LEU A 327 12.76 -0.03 -9.99
CA LEU A 327 13.94 -0.78 -9.56
C LEU A 327 15.22 0.01 -9.83
N LEU A 328 15.37 0.58 -11.04
CA LEU A 328 16.54 1.37 -11.41
C LEU A 328 16.70 2.60 -10.50
N SER A 329 15.62 3.35 -10.28
CA SER A 329 15.61 4.52 -9.39
C SER A 329 16.08 4.14 -7.99
N TYR A 330 15.57 3.01 -7.48
CA TYR A 330 15.89 2.53 -6.15
C TYR A 330 17.36 2.11 -6.03
N VAL A 331 17.88 1.37 -7.01
CA VAL A 331 19.29 0.96 -7.06
C VAL A 331 20.22 2.17 -7.14
N LEU A 332 19.92 3.14 -8.01
CA LEU A 332 20.72 4.37 -8.12
C LEU A 332 20.70 5.18 -6.82
N MET A 333 19.54 5.28 -6.18
CA MET A 333 19.40 5.94 -4.87
C MET A 333 20.25 5.22 -3.81
N ALA A 334 20.16 3.90 -3.72
CA ALA A 334 20.92 3.10 -2.76
C ALA A 334 22.43 3.24 -2.97
N ILE A 335 22.92 3.12 -4.21
CA ILE A 335 24.34 3.30 -4.55
C ILE A 335 24.81 4.71 -4.19
N GLY A 336 24.06 5.73 -4.59
CA GLY A 336 24.40 7.13 -4.32
C GLY A 336 24.45 7.45 -2.82
N ALA A 337 23.45 6.98 -2.06
CA ALA A 337 23.40 7.19 -0.62
C ALA A 337 24.52 6.43 0.12
N VAL A 338 24.79 5.17 -0.24
CA VAL A 338 25.90 4.39 0.34
C VAL A 338 27.24 5.03 0.02
N LEU A 339 27.43 5.54 -1.21
CA LEU A 339 28.63 6.27 -1.58
C LEU A 339 28.81 7.53 -0.73
N VAL A 340 27.74 8.31 -0.52
CA VAL A 340 27.79 9.50 0.35
C VAL A 340 28.10 9.12 1.80
N VAL A 341 27.49 8.05 2.34
CA VAL A 341 27.83 7.51 3.68
C VAL A 341 29.33 7.19 3.73
N TYR A 342 29.84 6.39 2.78
CA TYR A 342 31.23 5.97 2.74
C TYR A 342 32.19 7.16 2.68
N LEU A 343 31.97 8.10 1.77
CA LEU A 343 32.82 9.29 1.61
C LEU A 343 32.79 10.18 2.87
N ALA A 344 31.62 10.32 3.49
CA ALA A 344 31.46 11.14 4.69
C ALA A 344 32.16 10.54 5.92
N ILE A 345 32.16 9.20 6.05
CA ILE A 345 32.77 8.53 7.20
C ILE A 345 34.21 8.05 6.95
N LYS A 346 34.69 8.09 5.70
CA LYS A 346 36.07 7.72 5.29
C LYS A 346 37.17 8.32 6.19
N PRO A 347 37.09 9.58 6.65
CA PRO A 347 38.12 10.16 7.51
C PRO A 347 38.21 9.54 8.92
N PHE A 348 37.20 8.76 9.33
CA PHE A 348 37.10 8.20 10.69
C PHE A 348 37.43 6.70 10.74
N PHE A 349 37.99 6.12 9.69
CA PHE A 349 38.42 4.73 9.70
C PHE A 349 39.72 4.54 10.49
N PRO A 350 39.89 3.41 11.20
CA PRO A 350 38.90 2.33 11.39
C PRO A 350 37.74 2.76 12.31
N LEU A 351 36.52 2.32 11.97
CA LEU A 351 35.34 2.64 12.77
C LEU A 351 35.39 1.91 14.14
N PRO A 352 34.84 2.50 15.21
CA PRO A 352 34.70 1.83 16.50
C PRO A 352 33.91 0.50 16.39
N GLU A 353 34.09 -0.37 17.37
CA GLU A 353 33.44 -1.69 17.37
C GLU A 353 31.91 -1.59 17.35
N GLY A 354 31.25 -2.47 16.60
CA GLY A 354 29.79 -2.58 16.54
C GLY A 354 29.10 -1.67 15.51
N TRP A 355 29.85 -0.89 14.73
CA TRP A 355 29.34 -0.23 13.52
C TRP A 355 29.13 -1.24 12.39
N PHE A 356 28.02 -1.11 11.66
CA PHE A 356 27.67 -1.95 10.49
C PHE A 356 27.90 -3.46 10.71
N ASN A 357 27.44 -3.99 11.84
CA ASN A 357 27.72 -5.38 12.23
C ASN A 357 26.77 -6.37 11.52
N PHE A 358 27.35 -7.27 10.72
CA PHE A 358 26.67 -8.36 10.03
C PHE A 358 27.19 -9.70 10.54
N ARG A 359 26.39 -10.39 11.37
CA ARG A 359 26.78 -11.71 11.91
C ARG A 359 25.79 -12.77 11.42
N LEU A 360 26.26 -13.70 10.59
CA LEU A 360 25.44 -14.81 10.10
C LEU A 360 25.09 -15.82 11.21
N GLY A 361 25.92 -15.91 12.26
CA GLY A 361 25.64 -16.70 13.46
C GLY A 361 24.79 -15.97 14.51
N GLY A 362 24.32 -16.70 15.51
CA GLY A 362 23.57 -16.16 16.64
C GLY A 362 22.05 -16.12 16.41
N LYS A 363 21.35 -15.30 17.20
CA LYS A 363 19.88 -15.29 17.28
C LYS A 363 19.22 -14.25 16.37
N TRP A 364 19.88 -13.82 15.29
CA TRP A 364 19.35 -12.74 14.44
C TRP A 364 18.07 -13.12 13.72
N ILE A 365 17.92 -14.40 13.31
CA ILE A 365 16.68 -14.92 12.72
C ILE A 365 15.53 -14.84 13.74
N LEU A 366 15.77 -15.25 14.98
CA LEU A 366 14.78 -15.17 16.07
C LEU A 366 14.38 -13.72 16.36
N TRP A 367 15.33 -12.79 16.35
CA TRP A 367 15.05 -11.36 16.51
C TRP A 367 14.29 -10.77 15.32
N GLY A 368 14.61 -11.17 14.09
CA GLY A 368 13.92 -10.70 12.88
C GLY A 368 12.50 -11.24 12.81
N PHE A 369 12.31 -12.56 12.90
CA PHE A 369 10.99 -13.20 12.85
C PHE A 369 10.14 -12.88 14.08
N GLY A 370 10.72 -12.95 15.28
CA GLY A 370 10.03 -12.57 16.52
C GLY A 370 9.67 -11.08 16.53
N GLY A 371 10.54 -10.23 15.99
CA GLY A 371 10.25 -8.82 15.78
C GLY A 371 9.11 -8.59 14.79
N TYR A 372 9.02 -9.37 13.70
CA TYR A 372 7.90 -9.31 12.76
C TYR A 372 6.58 -9.71 13.45
N CYS A 373 6.58 -10.82 14.19
CA CYS A 373 5.41 -11.26 14.95
C CYS A 373 4.94 -10.18 15.94
N VAL A 374 5.87 -9.49 16.62
CA VAL A 374 5.55 -8.39 17.54
C VAL A 374 5.11 -7.13 16.80
N ALA A 375 5.68 -6.82 15.64
CA ALA A 375 5.32 -5.66 14.84
C ALA A 375 3.89 -5.74 14.34
N LEU A 376 3.43 -6.92 13.91
CA LEU A 376 2.11 -7.12 13.33
C LEU A 376 0.94 -6.58 14.19
N PRO A 377 0.73 -7.02 15.45
CA PRO A 377 -0.34 -6.48 16.30
C PRO A 377 -0.18 -4.98 16.59
N ILE A 378 1.04 -4.48 16.78
CA ILE A 378 1.29 -3.07 17.07
C ILE A 378 0.87 -2.21 15.87
N VAL A 379 1.38 -2.53 14.69
CA VAL A 379 1.15 -1.75 13.48
C VAL A 379 -0.32 -1.86 13.06
N LEU A 380 -0.96 -3.03 13.20
CA LEU A 380 -2.39 -3.19 12.92
C LEU A 380 -3.24 -2.31 13.84
N LEU A 381 -2.99 -2.32 15.15
CA LEU A 381 -3.71 -1.48 16.10
C LEU A 381 -3.52 0.02 15.80
N VAL A 382 -2.29 0.45 15.50
CA VAL A 382 -2.00 1.83 15.10
C VAL A 382 -2.69 2.17 13.79
N SER A 383 -2.75 1.24 12.83
CA SER A 383 -3.42 1.44 11.55
C SER A 383 -4.94 1.60 11.68
N LEU A 384 -5.57 0.89 12.62
CA LEU A 384 -7.00 1.06 12.93
C LEU A 384 -7.30 2.45 13.50
N ILE A 385 -6.47 2.94 14.42
CA ILE A 385 -6.59 4.31 14.96
C ILE A 385 -6.36 5.33 13.85
N ASN A 386 -5.34 5.11 13.03
CA ASN A 386 -4.99 5.98 11.92
C ASN A 386 -6.12 6.09 10.88
N GLN A 387 -6.87 5.00 10.63
CA GLN A 387 -8.04 5.03 9.75
C GLN A 387 -9.14 5.97 10.27
N GLN A 388 -9.37 6.02 11.58
CA GLN A 388 -10.37 6.93 12.16
C GLN A 388 -9.98 8.41 12.00
N ILE A 389 -8.67 8.70 11.98
CA ILE A 389 -8.13 10.05 11.77
C ILE A 389 -8.31 10.48 10.31
N TRP A 390 -7.96 9.61 9.37
CA TRP A 390 -7.86 9.98 7.96
C TRP A 390 -9.10 9.69 7.11
N GLN A 391 -10.01 8.82 7.57
CA GLN A 391 -11.28 8.51 6.90
C GLN A 391 -11.11 8.18 5.40
N GLY A 392 -10.08 7.40 5.05
CA GLY A 392 -9.81 7.02 3.65
C GLY A 392 -9.02 8.05 2.83
N GLN A 393 -8.36 9.04 3.45
CA GLN A 393 -7.59 10.11 2.79
C GLN A 393 -6.10 10.15 3.24
N GLY A 394 -5.28 10.98 2.61
CA GLY A 394 -3.88 11.18 3.01
C GLY A 394 -2.85 10.37 2.20
N GLY A 395 -3.25 9.88 1.04
CA GLY A 395 -2.40 9.16 0.10
C GLY A 395 -2.06 7.75 0.55
N SER A 396 -1.20 7.07 -0.22
CA SER A 396 -0.65 5.75 0.07
C SER A 396 0.57 5.52 -0.81
N ASN A 397 1.40 4.55 -0.45
CA ASN A 397 2.58 4.21 -1.23
C ASN A 397 2.20 3.82 -2.68
N PRO A 398 2.64 4.58 -3.70
CA PRO A 398 2.31 4.31 -5.11
C PRO A 398 2.77 2.94 -5.60
N LEU A 399 3.79 2.36 -4.97
CA LEU A 399 4.27 1.02 -5.32
C LEU A 399 3.22 -0.06 -5.05
N LEU A 400 2.35 0.14 -4.05
CA LEU A 400 1.28 -0.81 -3.75
C LEU A 400 0.23 -0.80 -4.87
N GLU A 401 -0.10 0.39 -5.39
CA GLU A 401 -1.04 0.54 -6.51
C GLU A 401 -0.49 -0.06 -7.80
N LEU A 402 0.77 0.24 -8.13
CA LEU A 402 1.44 -0.33 -9.29
C LEU A 402 1.62 -1.84 -9.20
N ALA A 403 1.84 -2.38 -7.99
CA ALA A 403 1.95 -3.82 -7.78
C ALA A 403 0.60 -4.54 -7.97
N LEU A 404 -0.53 -3.92 -7.63
CA LEU A 404 -1.86 -4.49 -7.94
C LEU A 404 -2.22 -4.38 -9.42
N GLU A 405 -1.84 -3.28 -10.08
CA GLU A 405 -2.05 -3.11 -11.53
C GLU A 405 -1.18 -4.06 -12.36
N GLY A 406 0.03 -4.35 -11.87
CA GLY A 406 0.96 -5.31 -12.45
C GLY A 406 0.45 -6.75 -12.32
N GLN A 407 -0.38 -7.20 -13.26
CA GLN A 407 -0.98 -8.54 -13.20
C GLN A 407 -0.09 -9.66 -13.75
N ASP A 408 1.09 -9.36 -14.30
CA ASP A 408 2.01 -10.36 -14.86
C ASP A 408 3.19 -10.67 -13.93
N SER A 409 3.63 -11.93 -13.93
CA SER A 409 4.63 -12.44 -12.97
C SER A 409 5.98 -11.73 -13.04
N ILE A 410 6.36 -11.17 -14.19
CA ILE A 410 7.65 -10.47 -14.34
C ILE A 410 7.58 -9.13 -13.59
N THR A 411 6.53 -8.34 -13.84
CA THR A 411 6.29 -7.06 -13.16
C THR A 411 6.25 -7.26 -11.64
N LEU A 412 5.52 -8.28 -11.19
CA LEU A 412 5.43 -8.63 -9.77
C LEU A 412 6.77 -9.06 -9.18
N GLY A 413 7.56 -9.85 -9.92
CA GLY A 413 8.91 -10.23 -9.50
C GLY A 413 9.83 -9.03 -9.32
N ILE A 414 9.74 -8.02 -10.19
CA ILE A 414 10.50 -6.78 -10.08
C ILE A 414 10.06 -5.97 -8.86
N PHE A 415 8.75 -5.79 -8.65
CA PHE A 415 8.25 -5.08 -7.46
C PHE A 415 8.60 -5.80 -6.16
N PHE A 416 8.46 -7.13 -6.12
CA PHE A 416 8.86 -7.95 -4.98
C PHE A 416 10.35 -7.79 -4.68
N THR A 417 11.21 -7.90 -5.68
CA THR A 417 12.66 -7.74 -5.50
C THR A 417 12.99 -6.34 -4.99
N THR A 418 12.35 -5.31 -5.55
CA THR A 418 12.60 -3.92 -5.14
C THR A 418 12.17 -3.68 -3.70
N ALA A 419 10.91 -3.99 -3.36
CA ALA A 419 10.32 -3.61 -2.09
C ALA A 419 10.61 -4.61 -0.96
N ALA A 420 10.73 -5.91 -1.22
CA ALA A 420 10.98 -6.90 -0.17
C ALA A 420 12.48 -7.20 0.06
N ILE A 421 13.36 -6.83 -0.87
CA ILE A 421 14.79 -7.13 -0.78
C ILE A 421 15.63 -5.86 -0.86
N ALA A 422 15.65 -5.18 -2.00
CA ALA A 422 16.55 -4.04 -2.21
C ALA A 422 16.27 -2.91 -1.20
N ALA A 423 14.99 -2.65 -0.93
CA ALA A 423 14.58 -1.61 0.00
C ALA A 423 14.97 -1.88 1.46
N PRO A 424 14.57 -3.00 2.09
CA PRO A 424 15.02 -3.37 3.42
C PRO A 424 16.54 -3.36 3.61
N LEU A 425 17.30 -3.85 2.64
CA LEU A 425 18.76 -3.87 2.74
C LEU A 425 19.35 -2.45 2.78
N PHE A 426 18.88 -1.59 1.88
CA PHE A 426 19.35 -0.21 1.83
C PHE A 426 18.87 0.62 3.03
N GLU A 427 17.57 0.57 3.32
CA GLU A 427 16.95 1.38 4.37
C GLU A 427 17.47 0.99 5.75
N GLU A 428 17.58 -0.30 6.07
CA GLU A 428 18.14 -0.70 7.37
C GLU A 428 19.63 -0.36 7.49
N PHE A 429 20.40 -0.43 6.40
CA PHE A 429 21.78 0.06 6.40
C PHE A 429 21.85 1.56 6.73
N LEU A 430 21.01 2.39 6.11
CA LEU A 430 21.02 3.83 6.32
C LEU A 430 20.42 4.23 7.68
N PHE A 431 19.23 3.75 8.01
CA PHE A 431 18.50 4.16 9.21
C PHE A 431 19.05 3.49 10.47
N ARG A 432 19.31 2.18 10.45
CA ARG A 432 19.75 1.42 11.62
C ARG A 432 21.27 1.33 11.67
N GLY A 433 21.93 1.15 10.53
CA GLY A 433 23.39 1.10 10.47
C GLY A 433 24.06 2.45 10.69
N PHE A 434 23.46 3.54 10.20
CA PHE A 434 24.07 4.88 10.27
C PHE A 434 23.32 5.88 11.15
N LEU A 435 22.05 6.19 10.85
CA LEU A 435 21.33 7.32 11.45
C LEU A 435 21.07 7.14 12.96
N LEU A 436 20.50 5.99 13.36
CA LEU A 436 20.17 5.69 14.75
C LEU A 436 21.44 5.71 15.64
N PRO A 437 22.53 4.97 15.32
CA PRO A 437 23.80 5.06 16.04
C PRO A 437 24.34 6.49 16.14
N SER A 438 24.25 7.27 15.06
CA SER A 438 24.69 8.67 15.06
C SER A 438 23.95 9.51 16.11
N PHE A 439 22.63 9.32 16.27
CA PHE A 439 21.87 10.00 17.30
C PHE A 439 22.23 9.58 18.74
N THR A 440 22.75 8.38 18.96
CA THR A 440 23.11 7.94 20.32
C THR A 440 24.26 8.76 20.93
N ARG A 441 25.00 9.51 20.10
CA ARG A 441 25.98 10.52 20.54
C ARG A 441 25.33 11.65 21.37
N TYR A 442 24.09 12.02 21.03
CA TYR A 442 23.43 13.22 21.56
C TYR A 442 22.30 12.90 22.54
N ILE A 443 21.60 11.79 22.34
CA ILE A 443 20.40 11.42 23.10
C ILE A 443 20.46 9.96 23.57
N PRO A 444 19.67 9.54 24.57
CA PRO A 444 19.61 8.14 24.98
C PRO A 444 19.07 7.24 23.85
N VAL A 445 19.41 5.94 23.90
CA VAL A 445 19.08 4.95 22.86
C VAL A 445 17.58 4.93 22.52
N TRP A 446 16.70 5.01 23.52
CA TRP A 446 15.25 5.05 23.28
C TRP A 446 14.83 6.29 22.49
N GLY A 447 15.43 7.46 22.77
CA GLY A 447 15.19 8.69 22.03
C GLY A 447 15.73 8.61 20.60
N SER A 448 16.89 7.95 20.41
CA SER A 448 17.44 7.69 19.07
C SER A 448 16.53 6.77 18.25
N ILE A 449 15.93 5.74 18.87
CA ILE A 449 14.94 4.88 18.22
C ILE A 449 13.74 5.72 17.76
N LEU A 450 13.14 6.51 18.64
CA LEU A 450 11.98 7.35 18.30
C LEU A 450 12.31 8.35 17.18
N LEU A 451 13.41 9.09 17.29
CA LEU A 451 13.77 10.09 16.28
C LEU A 451 14.06 9.44 14.93
N SER A 452 14.82 8.33 14.90
CA SER A 452 15.11 7.62 13.65
C SER A 452 13.85 7.03 13.02
N ALA A 453 12.92 6.49 13.82
CA ALA A 453 11.65 5.96 13.36
C ALA A 453 10.73 7.04 12.78
N LEU A 454 10.72 8.24 13.38
CA LEU A 454 9.92 9.36 12.88
C LEU A 454 10.45 9.84 11.53
N ILE A 455 11.77 9.98 11.41
CA ILE A 455 12.41 10.37 10.15
C ILE A 455 12.18 9.29 9.07
N PHE A 456 12.24 8.01 9.43
CA PHE A 456 11.89 6.89 8.55
C PHE A 456 10.46 6.99 8.03
N ALA A 457 9.48 7.26 8.90
CA ALA A 457 8.09 7.42 8.52
C ALA A 457 7.86 8.63 7.59
N ILE A 458 8.47 9.78 7.91
CA ILE A 458 8.38 11.00 7.10
C ILE A 458 9.03 10.82 5.72
N ALA A 459 10.09 10.02 5.61
CA ALA A 459 10.79 9.76 4.37
C ALA A 459 9.91 9.07 3.29
N HIS A 460 8.79 8.47 3.69
CA HIS A 460 7.83 7.84 2.76
C HIS A 460 6.89 8.85 2.10
N LEU A 461 6.87 10.11 2.56
CA LEU A 461 6.13 11.22 1.94
C LEU A 461 4.61 10.99 1.78
N SER A 462 4.05 10.06 2.56
CA SER A 462 2.62 9.78 2.64
C SER A 462 2.12 10.04 4.06
N LEU A 463 1.25 11.04 4.24
CA LEU A 463 0.75 11.44 5.56
C LEU A 463 -0.03 10.33 6.26
N SER A 464 -0.84 9.59 5.50
CA SER A 464 -1.63 8.48 6.05
C SER A 464 -0.74 7.34 6.57
N GLU A 465 0.48 7.20 6.08
CA GLU A 465 1.38 6.10 6.45
C GLU A 465 2.32 6.45 7.61
N ILE A 466 2.37 7.73 8.03
CA ILE A 466 3.31 8.17 9.07
C ILE A 466 3.12 7.37 10.37
N LEU A 467 1.90 7.25 10.89
CA LEU A 467 1.67 6.56 12.17
C LEU A 467 2.00 5.06 12.09
N PRO A 468 1.48 4.30 11.11
CA PRO A 468 1.87 2.89 10.93
C PRO A 468 3.39 2.70 10.75
N LEU A 469 4.04 3.46 9.87
CA LEU A 469 5.48 3.34 9.59
C LEU A 469 6.34 3.80 10.76
N PHE A 470 5.88 4.77 11.53
CA PHE A 470 6.55 5.18 12.77
C PHE A 470 6.56 4.02 13.77
N SER A 471 5.42 3.35 13.95
CA SER A 471 5.32 2.20 14.85
C SER A 471 6.19 1.01 14.41
N LEU A 472 6.21 0.69 13.11
CA LEU A 472 7.13 -0.29 12.53
C LEU A 472 8.59 0.12 12.74
N GLY A 473 8.88 1.41 12.53
CA GLY A 473 10.20 1.98 12.65
C GLY A 473 10.77 1.87 14.07
N ILE A 474 9.92 1.99 15.09
CA ILE A 474 10.26 1.75 16.49
C ILE A 474 10.65 0.30 16.71
N VAL A 475 9.84 -0.66 16.22
CA VAL A 475 10.14 -2.09 16.38
C VAL A 475 11.45 -2.47 15.71
N LEU A 476 11.69 -2.00 14.48
CA LEU A 476 12.97 -2.17 13.79
C LEU A 476 14.16 -1.61 14.59
N GLY A 477 14.01 -0.41 15.14
CA GLY A 477 15.02 0.20 16.01
C GLY A 477 15.27 -0.57 17.30
N ILE A 478 14.22 -1.11 17.93
CA ILE A 478 14.35 -2.01 19.09
C ILE A 478 15.10 -3.28 18.67
N VAL A 479 14.65 -3.98 17.64
CA VAL A 479 15.27 -5.22 17.15
C VAL A 479 16.75 -5.02 16.84
N TYR A 480 17.11 -3.92 16.16
CA TYR A 480 18.50 -3.60 15.90
C TYR A 480 19.31 -3.33 17.19
N THR A 481 18.82 -2.47 18.07
CA THR A 481 19.55 -2.09 19.28
C THR A 481 19.72 -3.25 20.27
N ARG A 482 18.75 -4.16 20.34
CA ARG A 482 18.83 -5.37 21.18
C ARG A 482 19.75 -6.44 20.58
N SER A 483 19.57 -6.75 19.29
CA SER A 483 20.34 -7.80 18.61
C SER A 483 21.77 -7.39 18.28
N ARG A 484 22.04 -6.08 18.14
CA ARG A 484 23.31 -5.52 17.65
C ARG A 484 23.78 -6.13 16.33
N ASN A 485 22.83 -6.51 15.47
CA ASN A 485 23.10 -7.14 14.17
C ASN A 485 22.13 -6.58 13.12
N LEU A 486 22.63 -6.07 12.00
CA LEU A 486 21.80 -5.48 10.94
C LEU A 486 20.94 -6.50 10.19
N LEU A 487 21.34 -7.78 10.18
CA LEU A 487 20.54 -8.82 9.53
C LEU A 487 19.17 -9.02 10.19
N ALA A 488 19.05 -8.77 11.50
CA ALA A 488 17.78 -8.92 12.23
C ALA A 488 16.69 -7.92 11.78
N PRO A 489 16.91 -6.59 11.81
CA PRO A 489 15.94 -5.64 11.30
C PRO A 489 15.75 -5.76 9.78
N MET A 490 16.79 -6.11 9.00
CA MET A 490 16.65 -6.38 7.55
C MET A 490 15.66 -7.52 7.29
N LEU A 491 15.80 -8.64 8.01
CA LEU A 491 14.88 -9.76 7.89
C LEU A 491 13.45 -9.37 8.28
N LEU A 492 13.27 -8.66 9.40
CA LEU A 492 11.96 -8.18 9.82
C LEU A 492 11.31 -7.33 8.73
N HIS A 493 12.03 -6.32 8.24
CA HIS A 493 11.54 -5.40 7.23
C HIS A 493 11.24 -6.12 5.90
N SER A 494 12.11 -7.05 5.48
CA SER A 494 11.86 -7.91 4.31
C SER A 494 10.61 -8.75 4.46
N ILE A 495 10.39 -9.39 5.61
CA ILE A 495 9.17 -10.19 5.86
C ILE A 495 7.94 -9.28 5.86
N TRP A 496 8.02 -8.09 6.47
CA TRP A 496 6.94 -7.10 6.46
C TRP A 496 6.53 -6.75 5.03
N ASN A 497 7.48 -6.32 4.20
CA ASN A 497 7.21 -5.91 2.83
C ASN A 497 6.78 -7.11 1.96
N ALA A 498 7.41 -8.27 2.11
CA ALA A 498 7.03 -9.50 1.41
C ALA A 498 5.59 -9.93 1.74
N SER A 499 5.19 -9.90 3.02
CA SER A 499 3.85 -10.28 3.44
C SER A 499 2.77 -9.34 2.90
N THR A 500 3.08 -8.04 2.83
CA THR A 500 2.20 -7.03 2.25
C THR A 500 2.02 -7.27 0.75
N LEU A 501 3.12 -7.43 0.00
CA LEU A 501 3.08 -7.67 -1.44
C LEU A 501 2.46 -9.02 -1.80
N LEU A 502 2.72 -10.07 -1.02
CA LEU A 502 2.10 -11.37 -1.23
C LEU A 502 0.58 -11.29 -1.05
N SER A 503 0.12 -10.59 -0.01
CA SER A 503 -1.32 -10.37 0.20
C SER A 503 -1.94 -9.63 -0.97
N LEU A 504 -1.28 -8.57 -1.47
CA LEU A 504 -1.71 -7.83 -2.65
C LEU A 504 -1.76 -8.72 -3.90
N PHE A 505 -0.71 -9.50 -4.18
CA PHE A 505 -0.66 -10.38 -5.34
C PHE A 505 -1.77 -11.44 -5.29
N VAL A 506 -1.94 -12.08 -4.14
CA VAL A 506 -2.97 -13.10 -3.96
C VAL A 506 -4.35 -12.47 -4.19
N LEU A 507 -4.65 -11.33 -3.55
CA LEU A 507 -5.93 -10.62 -3.66
C LEU A 507 -6.20 -10.07 -5.08
N GLY A 508 -5.20 -9.45 -5.72
CA GLY A 508 -5.32 -8.86 -7.06
C GLY A 508 -5.50 -9.90 -8.17
N SER A 509 -4.97 -11.11 -7.99
CA SER A 509 -5.13 -12.22 -8.94
C SER A 509 -6.55 -12.81 -9.03
N SER A 510 -7.49 -12.34 -8.20
CA SER A 510 -8.91 -12.74 -8.26
C SER A 510 -9.67 -12.20 -9.47
N ASN A 511 -9.16 -11.13 -10.08
CA ASN A 511 -9.81 -10.42 -11.19
C ASN A 511 -9.39 -10.92 -12.58
N ASN A 512 -8.73 -12.08 -12.68
CA ASN A 512 -8.29 -12.67 -13.94
C ASN A 512 -8.97 -14.00 -14.23
#